data_AF-A0A822F875-F1
#
_entry.id   AF-A0A822F875-F1
#
_cell.length_a   1.000
_cell.length_b   1.000
_cell.length_c   1.000
_cell.angle_alpha   90.00
_cell.angle_beta   90.00
_cell.angle_gamma   90.00
#
_symmetry.space_group_name_H-M   'P 1'
#
loop_
_entity.id
_entity.type
_entity.pdbx_description
1 polymer ?
#
loop_
_entity_poly.entity_id
_entity_poly.type
_entity_poly.pdbx_seq_one_letter_code
_entity_poly.pdbx_strand_id
1 'polypeptide(L)'
;KSTHNSTSPVLQLLVQRLKSVINEELVRQIKTTYQFNIATLGQFYLDLKNDHGSCDIGQCPLSSIDVTITLSNPEDLRLLSTNDS
;
A
#
# COMPACT_ATOMS: atom_id res chain seq x y z
N LYS A 1 -12.72 -16.09 -21.72
CA LYS A 1 -12.22 -16.66 -20.44
C LYS A 1 -12.02 -15.49 -19.49
N SER A 2 -12.98 -15.22 -18.61
CA SER A 2 -12.88 -14.13 -17.64
C SER A 2 -12.01 -14.61 -16.49
N THR A 3 -10.78 -14.12 -16.40
CA THR A 3 -9.91 -14.33 -15.24
C THR A 3 -10.44 -13.47 -14.10
N HIS A 4 -11.06 -14.10 -13.10
CA HIS A 4 -11.32 -13.46 -11.81
C HIS A 4 -9.97 -13.01 -11.25
N ASN A 5 -9.68 -11.72 -11.33
CA ASN A 5 -8.52 -11.12 -10.70
C ASN A 5 -8.84 -10.94 -9.21
N SER A 6 -8.88 -12.05 -8.47
CA SER A 6 -9.15 -12.03 -7.04
C SER A 6 -7.94 -11.42 -6.34
N THR A 7 -8.06 -10.16 -5.93
CA THR A 7 -7.05 -9.46 -5.14
C THR A 7 -6.68 -10.28 -3.91
N SER A 8 -5.37 -10.41 -3.62
CA SER A 8 -4.87 -11.19 -2.50
C SER A 8 -5.51 -10.77 -1.16
N PRO A 9 -6.06 -11.71 -0.35
CA PRO A 9 -6.62 -11.40 0.96
C PRO A 9 -5.61 -10.76 1.92
N VAL A 10 -4.34 -11.13 1.83
CA VAL A 10 -3.25 -10.54 2.63
C VAL A 10 -3.06 -9.08 2.25
N LEU A 11 -3.09 -8.77 0.95
CA LEU A 11 -2.97 -7.40 0.45
C LEU A 11 -4.16 -6.55 0.89
N GLN A 12 -5.38 -7.11 0.83
CA GLN A 12 -6.58 -6.44 1.33
C GLN A 12 -6.48 -6.10 2.81
N LEU A 13 -6.06 -7.06 3.65
CA LEU A 13 -5.93 -6.85 5.08
C LEU A 13 -4.85 -5.80 5.40
N LEU A 14 -3.72 -5.82 4.71
CA LEU A 14 -2.66 -4.84 4.87
C LEU A 14 -3.16 -3.42 4.55
N VAL A 15 -3.79 -3.24 3.38
CA VAL A 15 -4.33 -1.93 2.98
C VAL A 15 -5.41 -1.45 3.94
N GLN A 16 -6.29 -2.34 4.42
CA GLN A 16 -7.29 -1.98 5.43
C GLN A 16 -6.65 -1.49 6.74
N ARG A 17 -5.58 -2.16 7.21
CA ARG A 17 -4.84 -1.71 8.40
C ARG A 17 -4.19 -0.35 8.16
N LEU A 18 -3.54 -0.15 7.02
CA LEU A 18 -2.94 1.13 6.66
C LEU A 18 -3.99 2.25 6.61
N LYS A 19 -5.13 2.02 5.96
CA LYS A 19 -6.27 2.97 5.94
C LYS A 19 -6.71 3.40 7.35
N SER A 20 -6.68 2.48 8.32
CA SER A 20 -7.10 2.75 9.70
C SER A 20 -6.15 3.64 10.50
N VAL A 21 -4.87 3.71 10.09
CA VAL A 21 -3.85 4.49 10.82
C VAL A 21 -3.56 5.85 10.18
N ILE A 22 -3.88 6.03 8.89
CA ILE A 22 -3.68 7.30 8.17
C ILE A 22 -4.53 8.39 8.83
N ASN A 23 -3.88 9.52 9.11
CA ASN A 23 -4.49 10.72 9.65
C ASN A 23 -3.69 11.95 9.23
N GLU A 24 -4.28 13.14 9.41
CA GLU A 24 -3.67 14.41 9.00
C GLU A 24 -2.31 14.69 9.65
N GLU A 25 -2.09 14.22 10.88
CA GLU A 25 -0.82 14.43 11.57
C GLU A 25 0.31 13.63 10.89
N LEU A 26 0.05 12.37 10.53
CA LEU A 26 1.03 11.56 9.77
C LEU A 26 1.33 12.17 8.40
N VAL A 27 0.31 12.65 7.70
CA VAL A 27 0.47 13.30 6.38
C VAL A 27 1.33 14.56 6.51
N ARG A 28 1.05 15.38 7.53
CA ARG A 28 1.79 16.62 7.81
C ARG A 28 3.27 16.37 8.12
N GLN A 29 3.58 15.25 8.76
CA GLN A 29 4.95 14.89 9.13
C GLN A 29 5.74 14.24 7.98
N ILE A 30 5.13 13.30 7.25
CA ILE A 30 5.85 12.42 6.32
C ILE A 30 6.00 13.05 4.93
N LYS A 31 4.98 13.75 4.44
CA LYS A 31 4.98 14.50 3.16
C LYS A 31 5.52 13.70 1.96
N THR A 32 5.23 12.40 1.91
CA THR A 32 5.78 11.47 0.92
C THR A 32 4.69 10.57 0.35
N THR A 33 4.78 10.29 -0.95
CA THR A 33 3.95 9.31 -1.66
C THR A 33 4.74 8.04 -1.96
N TYR A 34 4.12 6.88 -1.75
CA TYR A 34 4.73 5.57 -1.94
C TYR A 34 3.90 4.71 -2.89
N GLN A 35 4.56 4.10 -3.88
CA GLN A 35 4.01 3.01 -4.69
C GLN A 35 4.69 1.69 -4.29
N PHE A 36 3.88 0.68 -3.98
CA PHE A 36 4.37 -0.68 -3.69
C PHE A 36 3.98 -1.63 -4.82
N ASN A 37 4.98 -2.35 -5.32
CA ASN A 37 4.83 -3.37 -6.35
C ASN A 37 5.26 -4.71 -5.78
N ILE A 38 4.33 -5.63 -5.55
CA ILE A 38 4.61 -6.91 -4.90
C ILE A 38 4.38 -8.02 -5.92
N ALA A 39 5.44 -8.74 -6.26
CA ALA A 39 5.38 -9.85 -7.19
C ALA A 39 4.29 -10.83 -6.76
N THR A 40 3.45 -11.25 -7.71
CA THR A 40 2.33 -12.20 -7.54
C THR A 40 1.17 -11.76 -6.62
N LEU A 41 1.32 -10.73 -5.78
CA LEU A 41 0.25 -10.24 -4.90
C LEU A 41 -0.47 -9.00 -5.42
N GLY A 42 0.21 -8.19 -6.24
CA GLY A 42 -0.36 -6.99 -6.85
C GLY A 42 0.34 -5.71 -6.40
N GLN A 43 -0.38 -4.60 -6.47
CA GLN A 43 0.13 -3.26 -6.20
C GLN A 43 -0.77 -2.56 -5.20
N PHE A 44 -0.21 -1.64 -4.42
CA PHE A 44 -0.98 -0.68 -3.63
C PHE A 44 -0.18 0.60 -3.48
N TYR A 45 -0.84 1.69 -3.12
CA TYR A 45 -0.19 2.96 -2.86
C TYR A 45 -0.52 3.50 -1.47
N LEU A 46 0.37 4.35 -0.96
CA LEU A 46 0.21 5.07 0.30
C LEU A 46 0.61 6.52 0.07
N ASP A 47 -0.37 7.41 0.12
CA ASP A 47 -0.21 8.85 0.07
C ASP A 47 -0.24 9.41 1.48
N LEU A 48 0.94 9.86 1.93
CA LEU A 48 1.13 10.59 3.18
C LEU A 48 1.64 12.01 2.89
N LYS A 49 1.20 12.60 1.77
CA LYS A 49 1.65 13.91 1.30
C LYS A 49 0.51 14.85 0.98
N ASN A 50 -0.52 14.37 0.30
CA ASN A 50 -1.57 15.22 -0.25
C ASN A 50 -2.85 15.11 0.58
N ASP A 51 -3.57 16.22 0.68
CA ASP A 51 -4.87 16.34 1.35
C ASP A 51 -4.89 15.65 2.73
N HIS A 52 -5.87 14.77 2.97
CA HIS A 52 -6.01 13.99 4.21
C HIS A 52 -5.24 12.66 4.20
N GLY A 53 -4.38 12.46 3.19
CA GLY A 53 -3.75 11.18 2.90
C GLY A 53 -4.72 10.16 2.31
N SER A 54 -4.18 9.15 1.64
CA SER A 54 -4.98 8.06 1.09
C SER A 54 -4.16 6.80 0.92
N CYS A 55 -4.81 5.66 0.84
CA CYS A 55 -4.16 4.39 0.55
C CYS A 55 -5.17 3.52 -0.17
N ASP A 56 -4.80 2.83 -1.24
CA ASP A 56 -5.66 1.82 -1.85
C ASP A 56 -4.88 0.80 -2.66
N ILE A 57 -5.55 -0.29 -2.99
CA ILE A 57 -5.04 -1.33 -3.87
C ILE A 57 -5.02 -0.81 -5.30
N GLY A 58 -3.93 -1.07 -5.99
CA GLY A 58 -3.69 -0.68 -7.37
C GLY A 58 -2.52 0.27 -7.52
N GLN A 59 -2.43 0.84 -8.71
CA GLN A 59 -1.46 1.86 -9.05
C GLN A 59 -1.96 3.21 -8.53
N CYS A 60 -1.06 4.01 -7.95
CA CYS A 60 -1.39 5.34 -7.49
C CYS A 60 -1.89 6.21 -8.66
N PRO A 61 -3.02 6.94 -8.50
CA PRO A 61 -3.55 7.79 -9.57
C PRO A 61 -2.74 9.08 -9.77
N LEU A 62 -1.79 9.39 -8.89
CA LEU A 62 -0.97 10.59 -8.96
C LEU A 62 0.05 10.48 -10.10
N SER A 63 0.29 11.62 -10.76
CA SER A 63 1.26 11.72 -11.86
C SER A 63 2.72 11.67 -11.41
N SER A 64 2.99 11.88 -10.11
CA SER A 64 4.33 11.85 -9.53
C SER A 64 4.30 11.06 -8.22
N ILE A 65 5.24 10.12 -8.10
CA ILE A 65 5.46 9.30 -6.92
C ILE A 65 6.87 9.55 -6.42
N ASP A 66 6.99 9.86 -5.13
CA ASP A 66 8.28 10.17 -4.51
C ASP A 66 9.12 8.90 -4.34
N VAL A 67 8.49 7.79 -3.93
CA VAL A 67 9.17 6.52 -3.65
C VAL A 67 8.43 5.34 -4.28
N THR A 68 9.15 4.49 -5.01
CA THR A 68 8.63 3.20 -5.48
C THR A 68 9.41 2.05 -4.83
N ILE A 69 8.69 1.13 -4.19
CA ILE A 69 9.24 -0.06 -3.55
C ILE A 69 8.77 -1.28 -4.34
N THR A 70 9.72 -2.12 -4.77
CA THR A 70 9.42 -3.38 -5.46
C THR A 70 9.87 -4.56 -4.59
N LEU A 71 8.92 -5.42 -4.24
CA LEU A 71 9.16 -6.66 -3.50
C LEU A 71 9.03 -7.85 -4.44
N SER A 72 10.16 -8.48 -4.73
CA SER A 72 10.21 -9.67 -5.59
C SER A 72 9.75 -10.94 -4.87
N ASN A 73 9.92 -11.00 -3.54
CA ASN A 73 9.45 -12.10 -2.71
C ASN A 73 8.24 -11.65 -1.87
N PRO A 74 7.04 -12.20 -2.10
CA PRO A 74 5.85 -11.79 -1.36
C PRO A 74 5.90 -12.15 0.13
N GLU A 75 6.73 -13.11 0.56
CA GLU A 75 6.94 -13.41 1.98
C GLU A 75 7.57 -12.23 2.74
N ASP A 76 8.28 -11.31 2.06
CA ASP A 76 8.84 -10.11 2.68
C ASP A 76 7.73 -9.19 3.22
N LEU A 77 6.50 -9.32 2.71
CA LEU A 77 5.33 -8.60 3.20
C LEU A 77 4.97 -9.02 4.64
N ARG A 78 5.34 -10.23 5.08
CA ARG A 78 5.14 -10.66 6.48
C ARG A 78 5.86 -9.77 7.48
N LEU A 79 6.97 -9.15 7.10
CA LEU A 79 7.68 -8.19 7.95
C LEU A 79 6.82 -6.96 8.27
N LEU A 80 5.89 -6.61 7.37
CA LEU A 80 4.97 -5.48 7.53
C LEU A 80 3.68 -5.87 8.25
N SER A 81 3.41 -7.17 8.37
CA SER A 81 2.27 -7.73 9.10
C SER A 81 2.80 -8.44 10.35
N THR A 82 3.27 -7.71 11.36
CA THR A 82 3.55 -8.32 12.65
C THR A 82 2.26 -8.97 13.17
N ASN A 83 2.32 -10.28 13.40
CA ASN A 83 1.36 -10.95 14.28
C ASN A 83 1.92 -10.74 15.69
N ASP A 84 1.40 -9.74 16.41
CA ASP A 84 1.59 -9.71 17.85
C ASP A 84 0.98 -11.02 18.40
N SER A 85 1.84 -11.88 18.93
CA SER A 85 1.45 -13.11 19.63
C SER A 85 0.92 -12.78 21.02
#